data_AF-A0A8J6WSS6-F1
#
_entry.id   AF-A0A8J6WSS6-F1
#
_cell.length_a   1.000
_cell.length_b   1.000
_cell.length_c   1.000
_cell.angle_alpha   90.00
_cell.angle_beta   90.00
_cell.angle_gamma   90.00
#
_symmetry.space_group_name_H-M   'P 1'
#
loop_
_entity.id
_entity.type
_entity.pdbx_description
1 polymer ?
#
loop_
_entity_poly.entity_id
_entity_poly.type
_entity_poly.pdbx_seq_one_letter_code
_entity_poly.pdbx_strand_id
1 'polypeptide(L)'
;MATTVVTVPQFWKGQSVSFMGGVGIIKSYQPEADSWAYLVEMAMGPEPEMGRIGYETTILLSQTELSLRYHPYYSDLAMSA
;
A
#
# COMPACT_ATOMS: atom_id res chain seq x y z
N MET A 1 -24.05 -0.43 26.42
CA MET A 1 -22.81 -1.23 26.28
C MET A 1 -22.29 -0.97 24.87
N ALA A 2 -21.10 -0.42 24.72
CA ALA A 2 -20.51 -0.19 23.40
C ALA A 2 -19.82 -1.47 22.93
N THR A 3 -20.34 -2.08 21.88
CA THR A 3 -19.69 -3.22 21.23
C THR A 3 -18.49 -2.68 20.47
N THR A 4 -17.27 -2.94 20.95
CA THR A 4 -16.05 -2.62 20.20
C THR A 4 -15.92 -3.62 19.06
N VAL A 5 -16.36 -3.23 17.87
CA VAL A 5 -16.07 -3.98 16.65
C VAL A 5 -14.59 -3.80 16.36
N VAL A 6 -13.79 -4.81 16.71
CA VAL A 6 -12.39 -4.86 16.31
C VAL A 6 -12.39 -5.23 14.83
N THR A 7 -12.34 -4.22 13.97
CA THR A 7 -12.11 -4.45 12.55
C THR A 7 -10.70 -5.01 12.39
N VAL A 8 -10.49 -5.86 11.39
CA VAL A 8 -9.16 -6.36 11.02
C VAL A 8 -8.69 -5.49 9.84
N PRO A 9 -7.42 -5.07 9.78
CA PRO A 9 -6.92 -4.31 8.64
C PRO A 9 -7.03 -5.14 7.36
N GLN A 10 -7.41 -4.49 6.26
CA GLN A 10 -7.48 -5.12 4.95
C GLN A 10 -6.08 -5.42 4.38
N PHE A 11 -5.09 -4.59 4.71
CA PHE A 11 -3.71 -4.76 4.28
C PHE A 11 -2.75 -4.83 5.48
N TRP A 12 -1.71 -5.65 5.38
CA TRP A 12 -0.75 -5.90 6.45
C TRP A 12 0.58 -5.21 6.17
N LYS A 13 1.37 -4.95 7.22
CA LYS A 13 2.74 -4.43 7.08
C LYS A 13 3.58 -5.35 6.19
N GLY A 14 4.32 -4.77 5.25
CA GLY A 14 5.15 -5.48 4.27
C GLY A 14 4.40 -5.89 3.00
N GLN A 15 3.08 -5.74 2.94
CA GLN A 15 2.30 -6.08 1.77
C GLN A 15 2.49 -5.05 0.65
N SER A 16 2.59 -5.51 -0.60
CA SER A 16 2.62 -4.64 -1.78
C SER A 16 1.20 -4.28 -2.22
N VAL A 17 0.96 -2.99 -2.43
CA VAL A 17 -0.33 -2.43 -2.82
C VAL A 17 -0.16 -1.46 -3.99
N SER A 18 -1.18 -1.41 -4.85
CA SER A 18 -1.30 -0.41 -5.91
C SER A 18 -2.32 0.66 -5.54
N PHE A 19 -2.11 1.88 -6.00
CA PHE A 19 -3.00 3.02 -5.85
C PHE A 19 -2.82 3.96 -7.06
N MET A 20 -3.60 5.04 -7.16
CA MET A 20 -3.58 5.91 -8.34
C MET A 20 -2.18 6.50 -8.67
N GLY A 21 -1.37 6.78 -7.64
CA GLY A 21 -0.01 7.32 -7.80
C GLY A 21 1.09 6.28 -8.03
N GLY A 22 0.77 4.99 -8.07
CA GLY A 22 1.73 3.93 -8.36
C GLY A 22 1.64 2.73 -7.42
N VAL A 23 2.79 2.22 -7.01
CA VAL A 23 2.90 1.06 -6.13
C VAL A 23 3.76 1.37 -4.93
N GLY A 24 3.37 0.86 -3.77
CA GLY A 24 4.21 0.89 -2.59
C GLY A 24 4.02 -0.33 -1.69
N ILE A 25 4.66 -0.25 -0.52
CA ILE A 25 4.66 -1.27 0.53
C ILE A 25 4.06 -0.66 1.80
N ILE A 26 3.14 -1.38 2.44
CA ILE A 26 2.57 -0.95 3.72
C ILE A 26 3.65 -0.95 4.80
N LYS A 27 3.90 0.18 5.45
CA LYS A 27 4.84 0.32 6.58
C LYS A 27 4.15 0.23 7.94
N SER A 28 2.95 0.80 8.03
CA SER A 28 2.09 0.76 9.21
C SER A 28 0.65 1.07 8.80
N TYR A 29 -0.28 0.83 9.72
CA TYR A 29 -1.69 1.12 9.56
C TYR A 29 -2.30 1.48 10.92
N GLN A 30 -3.37 2.25 10.90
CA GLN A 30 -4.13 2.62 12.08
C GLN A 30 -5.63 2.57 11.79
N PRO A 31 -6.45 2.17 12.77
CA PRO A 31 -7.90 2.17 12.60
C PRO A 31 -8.40 3.62 12.52
N GLU A 32 -9.40 3.84 11.66
CA GLU A 32 -10.26 5.02 11.63
C GLU A 32 -11.71 4.61 11.91
N ALA A 33 -12.63 5.58 12.04
CA ALA A 33 -14.01 5.36 12.51
C ALA A 33 -14.70 4.12 11.89
N ASP A 34 -14.62 3.97 10.55
CA ASP A 34 -15.21 2.85 9.80
C ASP A 34 -14.24 2.24 8.79
N SER A 35 -12.94 2.52 8.93
CA SER A 35 -11.93 2.16 7.91
C SER A 35 -10.53 2.08 8.52
N TRP A 36 -9.51 2.10 7.67
CA TRP A 36 -8.11 2.10 8.02
C TRP A 36 -7.36 3.13 7.20
N ALA A 37 -6.42 3.81 7.85
CA ALA A 37 -5.41 4.61 7.20
C ALA A 37 -4.10 3.82 7.14
N TYR A 38 -3.43 3.89 6.00
CA TYR A 38 -2.23 3.11 5.69
C TYR A 38 -1.09 4.04 5.32
N LEU A 39 0.06 3.81 5.96
CA LEU A 39 1.31 4.45 5.60
C LEU A 39 2.00 3.59 4.54
N VAL A 40 2.17 4.13 3.33
CA VAL A 40 2.67 3.41 2.16
C VAL A 40 4.00 4.01 1.72
N GLU A 41 5.05 3.19 1.70
CA GLU A 41 6.37 3.56 1.19
C GLU A 41 6.51 3.16 -0.27
N MET A 42 6.82 4.13 -1.12
CA MET A 42 7.11 3.96 -2.54
C MET A 42 8.61 3.74 -2.75
N ALA A 43 8.96 3.07 -3.84
CA ALA A 43 10.35 2.95 -4.26
C ALA A 43 10.93 4.36 -4.51
N MET A 44 12.11 4.61 -3.95
CA MET A 44 12.85 5.83 -4.25
C MET A 44 13.26 5.81 -5.72
N GLY A 45 12.79 6.81 -6.48
CA GLY A 45 13.24 7.03 -7.85
C GLY A 45 14.70 7.50 -7.89
N PRO A 46 15.32 7.57 -9.09
CA PRO A 46 16.64 8.16 -9.23
C PRO A 46 16.67 9.59 -8.70
N GLU A 47 17.77 9.96 -8.05
CA GLU A 47 17.99 11.31 -7.57
C GLU A 47 18.05 12.27 -8.79
N PRO A 48 17.27 13.36 -8.80
CA PRO A 48 17.31 14.31 -9.92
C PRO A 48 18.60 15.14 -9.86
N GLU A 49 19.10 15.57 -11.03
CA GLU A 49 20.35 16.35 -11.16
C GLU A 49 20.37 17.66 -10.36
N MET A 50 19.21 18.31 -10.16
CA MET A 50 19.06 19.46 -9.26
C MET A 50 17.58 19.70 -8.90
N GLY A 51 17.29 20.24 -7.72
CA GLY A 51 16.01 20.94 -7.46
C GLY A 51 14.88 20.15 -6.78
N ARG A 52 15.15 19.04 -6.08
CA ARG A 52 14.18 18.47 -5.14
C ARG A 52 14.50 18.87 -3.70
N ILE A 53 13.55 19.52 -3.04
CA ILE A 53 13.54 19.67 -1.58
C ILE A 53 12.70 18.51 -1.05
N GLY A 54 13.34 17.46 -0.53
CA GLY A 54 12.67 16.36 0.17
C GLY A 54 12.84 14.98 -0.47
N TYR A 55 12.92 13.97 0.41
CA TYR A 55 12.98 12.54 0.08
C TYR A 55 11.70 11.82 0.50
N GLU A 56 10.54 12.49 0.42
CA GLU A 56 9.28 11.90 0.88
C GLU A 56 8.90 10.70 0.00
N THR A 57 9.29 9.52 0.44
CA THR A 57 8.94 8.23 -0.19
C THR A 57 7.68 7.64 0.44
N THR A 58 7.13 8.28 1.47
CA THR A 58 6.03 7.72 2.26
C THR A 58 4.80 8.60 2.16
N ILE A 59 3.66 8.00 1.88
CA ILE A 59 2.36 8.66 1.76
C ILE A 59 1.34 8.00 2.68
N LEU A 60 0.38 8.79 3.16
CA LEU A 60 -0.75 8.30 3.94
C LEU A 60 -1.96 8.16 3.01
N LEU A 61 -2.55 6.98 2.94
CA LEU A 61 -3.69 6.67 2.08
C LEU A 61 -4.83 6.02 2.88
N SER A 62 -6.06 6.30 2.48
CA SER A 62 -7.23 5.59 2.98
C SER A 62 -7.32 4.19 2.39
N GLN A 63 -8.02 3.29 3.09
CA GLN A 63 -8.25 1.92 2.62
C GLN A 63 -8.81 1.85 1.18
N THR A 64 -9.71 2.78 0.83
CA THR A 64 -10.40 2.80 -0.46
C THR A 64 -9.50 3.20 -1.64
N GLU A 65 -8.35 3.82 -1.36
CA GLU A 65 -7.38 4.20 -2.38
C GLU A 65 -6.42 3.06 -2.74
N LEU A 66 -6.46 1.96 -1.98
CA LEU A 66 -5.55 0.83 -2.13
C LEU A 66 -6.20 -0.37 -2.81
N SER A 67 -5.39 -1.12 -3.54
CA SER A 67 -5.75 -2.42 -4.10
C SER A 67 -4.57 -3.38 -3.97
N LEU A 68 -4.86 -4.68 -3.85
CA LEU A 68 -3.84 -5.71 -3.76
C LEU A 68 -3.03 -5.76 -5.06
N ARG A 69 -1.70 -5.67 -4.96
CA ARG A 69 -0.85 -5.89 -6.13
C ARG A 69 -0.69 -7.39 -6.35
N TYR A 70 -1.37 -7.92 -7.36
CA TYR A 70 -1.11 -9.28 -7.84
C TYR A 70 0.26 -9.33 -8.52
N HIS A 71 1.14 -10.22 -8.07
CA HIS A 71 2.37 -10.52 -8.79
C HIS A 71 2.11 -11.73 -9.71
N PRO A 72 2.20 -11.59 -11.05
CA PRO A 72 1.80 -12.64 -12.00
C PRO A 72 2.79 -13.82 -12.13
N TYR A 73 3.61 -14.14 -11.12
CA TYR A 73 4.60 -15.23 -11.25
C TYR A 73 4.01 -16.66 -11.36
N TYR A 74 2.68 -16.80 -11.45
CA TYR A 74 2.01 -18.08 -11.67
C TYR A 74 1.15 -18.14 -12.96
N SER A 75 1.09 -17.09 -13.78
CA SER A 75 0.28 -17.14 -15.03
C SER A 75 0.96 -17.91 -16.18
N ASP A 76 2.28 -18.08 -16.17
CA ASP A 76 3.01 -18.78 -17.24
C ASP A 76 2.99 -20.32 -17.10
N LEU A 77 2.63 -20.87 -15.93
CA LEU A 77 2.56 -22.32 -15.72
C LEU A 77 1.20 -22.96 -16.11
N ALA A 78 0.19 -22.15 -16.45
CA ALA A 78 -1.17 -22.64 -16.74
C ALA A 78 -1.51 -22.71 -18.24
N MET A 79 -0.60 -22.33 -19.15
CA MET A 79 -0.79 -22.37 -20.61
C MET A 79 0.05 -23.44 -21.32
N SER A 80 0.42 -24.51 -20.61
CA SER A 80 1.12 -25.66 -21.20
C SER A 80 0.57 -26.98 -20.64
N ALA A 81 -0.70 -27.27 -20.95
CA ALA A 81 -1.33 -28.58 -20.78
C ALA A 81 -2.09 -28.93 -22.05
#